data_AF-A0A947CSI2-F1
#
_entry.id   AF-A0A947CSI2-F1
#
_cell.length_a   1.000
_cell.length_b   1.000
_cell.length_c   1.000
_cell.angle_alpha   90.00
_cell.angle_beta   90.00
_cell.angle_gamma   90.00
#
_symmetry.space_group_name_H-M   'P 1'
#
loop_
_entity.id
_entity.type
_entity.pdbx_description
1 polymer ?
#
loop_
_entity_poly.entity_id
_entity_poly.type
_entity_poly.pdbx_seq_one_letter_code
_entity_poly.pdbx_strand_id
1 'polypeptide(L)'
;MRTTLVSFVLGALATGCIEGAEPEPMPAELYGSCDAIRLYQVTAVQVPVNVEEAVDFGLDLDGDRLQDNTLGTTNVAINSVLAGRESDWAQRAIDDGRLTWFIEVESCDGYTRIGSHRGLAGGGMDSGGLRAVGVADAIPADGEGFFPISAFAELPGNADNDVRWVRGLGLSANLRESGGVLQGSVGIGITPANVRGVLLPTFAMGMSRIIRDTDGCPLACPEDSDAWALVELFDEDVDGVVTADELADNSIVGALSYPDVDLIGAYNGEPVYWPGHDQVADHMSVGIGIEAVEISRQSF
;
A
#
# COMPACT_ATOMS: atom_id res chain seq x y z
N MET A 1 33.83 4.40 37.75
CA MET A 1 33.03 4.27 36.51
C MET A 1 31.58 4.40 36.90
N ARG A 2 30.97 5.54 36.58
CA ARG A 2 29.56 5.83 36.81
C ARG A 2 28.85 5.54 35.49
N THR A 3 27.96 4.55 35.48
CA THR A 3 27.03 4.33 34.37
C THR A 3 25.67 4.80 34.86
N THR A 4 25.26 5.97 34.39
CA THR A 4 23.98 6.59 34.72
C THR A 4 22.90 5.85 33.92
N LEU A 5 22.11 5.01 34.59
CA LEU A 5 20.83 4.53 34.08
C LEU A 5 19.81 5.64 34.34
N VAL A 6 19.26 6.25 33.29
CA VAL A 6 18.10 7.13 33.40
C VAL A 6 16.87 6.28 33.10
N SER A 7 16.19 5.86 34.16
CA SER A 7 14.83 5.33 34.13
C SER A 7 13.96 6.30 34.92
N PHE A 8 12.99 6.93 34.26
CA PHE A 8 11.73 7.53 34.75
C PHE A 8 11.12 8.17 33.48
N VAL A 9 9.90 7.86 33.06
CA VAL A 9 8.65 8.37 33.64
C VAL A 9 7.55 7.31 33.60
N LEU A 10 7.05 6.92 34.77
CA LEU A 10 5.66 6.46 34.95
C LEU A 10 4.78 7.71 34.92
N GLY A 11 4.00 7.89 33.86
CA GLY A 11 2.95 8.90 33.74
C GLY A 11 1.59 8.24 33.90
N ALA A 12 0.79 8.76 34.82
CA ALA A 12 -0.49 8.20 35.25
C ALA A 12 -1.48 7.95 34.08
N LEU A 13 -2.04 6.73 34.04
CA LEU A 13 -3.28 6.42 33.32
C LEU A 13 -4.43 7.18 33.98
N ALA A 14 -4.71 8.37 33.49
CA ALA A 14 -6.01 9.01 33.66
C ALA A 14 -6.95 8.43 32.60
N THR A 15 -7.73 7.42 32.97
CA THR A 15 -8.93 6.99 32.22
C THR A 15 -9.99 8.07 32.34
N GLY A 16 -9.89 9.09 31.49
CA GLY A 16 -11.01 9.94 31.12
C GLY A 16 -11.50 9.47 29.77
N CYS A 17 -12.69 8.88 29.70
CA CYS A 17 -13.47 8.88 28.47
C CYS A 17 -13.74 10.36 28.16
N ILE A 18 -12.89 10.97 27.33
CA ILE A 18 -13.24 12.22 26.66
C ILE A 18 -14.25 11.77 25.61
N GLU A 19 -15.51 12.14 25.78
CA GLU A 19 -16.45 12.25 24.64
C GLU A 19 -15.73 13.15 23.63
N GLY A 20 -15.09 12.52 22.65
CA GLY A 20 -14.06 13.11 21.82
C GLY A 20 -14.65 14.19 20.95
N ALA A 21 -14.35 15.44 21.28
CA ALA A 21 -14.47 16.52 20.32
C ALA A 21 -13.63 16.15 19.09
N GLU A 22 -14.24 16.28 17.92
CA GLU A 22 -13.61 16.09 16.62
C GLU A 22 -12.27 16.83 16.56
N PRO A 23 -11.21 16.25 15.97
CA PRO A 23 -10.10 17.07 15.53
C PRO A 23 -10.64 17.98 14.41
N GLU A 24 -10.93 19.25 14.73
CA GLU A 24 -11.27 20.24 13.70
C GLU A 24 -10.18 20.19 12.60
N PRO A 25 -10.56 20.14 11.31
CA PRO A 25 -9.58 20.19 10.23
C PRO A 25 -8.72 21.43 10.44
N MET A 26 -7.40 21.23 10.56
CA MET A 26 -6.50 22.30 10.98
C MET A 26 -6.74 23.55 10.13
N PRO A 27 -7.12 24.69 10.73
CA PRO A 27 -7.24 25.96 10.04
C PRO A 27 -6.08 26.20 9.08
N ALA A 28 -6.35 26.70 7.88
CA ALA A 28 -5.30 26.97 6.89
C ALA A 28 -4.18 27.90 7.42
N GLU A 29 -4.50 28.66 8.47
CA GLU A 29 -3.64 29.58 9.22
C GLU A 29 -2.66 28.89 10.18
N LEU A 30 -2.89 27.61 10.51
CA LEU A 30 -2.00 26.77 11.34
C LEU A 30 -0.95 26.01 10.53
N TYR A 31 -1.05 26.01 9.20
CA TYR A 31 0.05 25.53 8.36
C TYR A 31 1.21 26.53 8.44
N GLY A 32 2.14 26.31 9.37
CA GLY A 32 3.37 27.08 9.46
C GLY A 32 4.19 27.01 8.16
N SER A 33 5.23 27.83 8.06
CA SER A 33 6.16 27.74 6.92
C SER A 33 6.79 26.35 6.89
N CYS A 34 6.77 25.71 5.72
CA CYS A 34 7.49 24.48 5.50
C CYS A 34 8.96 24.76 5.14
N ASP A 35 9.85 23.88 5.60
CA ASP A 35 11.24 23.82 5.21
C ASP A 35 11.39 23.37 3.75
N ALA A 36 12.65 23.30 3.30
CA ALA A 36 12.96 22.81 1.98
C ALA A 36 12.42 21.37 1.77
N ILE A 37 11.79 21.18 0.63
CA ILE A 37 11.29 19.88 0.20
C ILE A 37 12.47 18.94 -0.10
N ARG A 38 12.45 17.76 0.50
CA ARG A 38 13.39 16.67 0.22
C ARG A 38 12.72 15.59 -0.61
N LEU A 39 13.49 15.01 -1.51
CA LEU A 39 13.00 14.02 -2.46
C LEU A 39 13.82 12.74 -2.32
N TYR A 40 13.14 11.61 -2.30
CA TYR A 40 13.74 10.30 -2.17
C TYR A 40 13.30 9.41 -3.33
N GLN A 41 14.22 8.68 -3.94
CA GLN A 41 13.89 7.63 -4.90
C GLN A 41 13.80 6.31 -4.15
N VAL A 42 12.68 5.61 -4.28
CA VAL A 42 12.52 4.26 -3.72
C VAL A 42 13.46 3.31 -4.45
N THR A 43 14.30 2.65 -3.67
CA THR A 43 15.33 1.69 -4.13
C THR A 43 15.02 0.27 -3.69
N ALA A 44 14.19 0.10 -2.65
CA ALA A 44 13.68 -1.20 -2.28
C ALA A 44 12.22 -1.17 -1.82
N VAL A 45 11.51 -2.25 -2.11
CA VAL A 45 10.14 -2.47 -1.63
C VAL A 45 10.00 -3.87 -1.06
N GLN A 46 9.36 -3.95 0.10
CA GLN A 46 9.09 -5.19 0.83
C GLN A 46 7.58 -5.38 0.91
N VAL A 47 7.09 -6.39 0.19
CA VAL A 47 5.69 -6.84 0.26
C VAL A 47 5.63 -7.93 1.33
N PRO A 48 4.68 -7.89 2.27
CA PRO A 48 4.67 -8.84 3.37
C PRO A 48 4.49 -10.27 2.88
N VAL A 49 5.39 -11.18 3.30
CA VAL A 49 5.37 -12.61 2.93
C VAL A 49 4.88 -13.50 4.05
N ASN A 50 4.77 -12.96 5.25
CA ASN A 50 4.23 -13.63 6.43
C ASN A 50 3.36 -12.67 7.24
N VAL A 51 2.61 -13.23 8.21
CA VAL A 51 1.66 -12.47 9.03
C VAL A 51 2.36 -11.41 9.89
N GLU A 52 3.57 -11.68 10.37
CA GLU A 52 4.34 -10.72 11.19
C GLU A 52 4.69 -9.47 10.37
N GLU A 53 5.16 -9.64 9.14
CA GLU A 53 5.42 -8.51 8.23
C GLU A 53 4.14 -7.77 7.82
N ALA A 54 3.03 -8.49 7.61
CA ALA A 54 1.75 -7.84 7.29
C ALA A 54 1.29 -6.91 8.42
N VAL A 55 1.50 -7.32 9.68
CA VAL A 55 1.26 -6.51 10.87
C VAL A 55 2.26 -5.37 10.98
N ASP A 56 3.56 -5.65 10.83
CA ASP A 56 4.63 -4.64 10.95
C ASP A 56 4.51 -3.52 9.91
N PHE A 57 4.06 -3.85 8.69
CA PHE A 57 3.85 -2.87 7.63
C PHE A 57 2.45 -2.24 7.65
N GLY A 58 1.52 -2.78 8.43
CA GLY A 58 0.18 -2.25 8.58
C GLY A 58 0.18 -0.89 9.27
N LEU A 59 -0.68 -0.01 8.78
CA LEU A 59 -0.81 1.37 9.26
C LEU A 59 -2.28 1.63 9.56
N ASP A 60 -2.52 2.41 10.61
CA ASP A 60 -3.83 2.95 10.94
C ASP A 60 -4.15 4.05 9.92
N LEU A 61 -4.99 3.73 8.92
CA LEU A 61 -5.33 4.62 7.80
C LEU A 61 -6.60 5.43 8.09
N ASP A 62 -7.45 4.99 9.02
CA ASP A 62 -8.73 5.63 9.36
C ASP A 62 -8.83 6.15 10.80
N GLY A 63 -7.80 5.92 11.63
CA GLY A 63 -7.65 6.50 12.96
C GLY A 63 -8.29 5.68 14.09
N ASP A 64 -8.69 4.43 13.83
CA ASP A 64 -9.35 3.55 14.79
C ASP A 64 -8.39 2.84 15.77
N ARG A 65 -7.07 3.03 15.56
CA ARG A 65 -5.95 2.42 16.29
C ARG A 65 -5.74 0.94 16.03
N LEU A 66 -6.37 0.38 15.01
CA LEU A 66 -6.03 -0.89 14.40
C LEU A 66 -5.11 -0.64 13.21
N GLN A 67 -4.45 -1.70 12.77
CA GLN A 67 -3.56 -1.63 11.61
C GLN A 67 -4.30 -2.17 10.39
N ASP A 68 -4.34 -1.35 9.35
CA ASP A 68 -4.96 -1.73 8.09
C ASP A 68 -3.88 -2.28 7.17
N ASN A 69 -4.01 -3.56 6.83
CA ASN A 69 -3.21 -4.19 5.78
C ASN A 69 -3.89 -5.41 5.17
N THR A 70 -5.16 -5.27 4.76
CA THR A 70 -5.92 -6.38 4.19
C THR A 70 -5.26 -6.94 2.93
N LEU A 71 -4.71 -6.11 2.03
CA LEU A 71 -3.95 -6.62 0.88
C LEU A 71 -2.63 -7.28 1.26
N GLY A 72 -1.95 -6.80 2.29
CA GLY A 72 -0.76 -7.47 2.80
C GLY A 72 -1.10 -8.87 3.32
N THR A 73 -2.17 -9.00 4.10
CA THR A 73 -2.65 -10.29 4.61
C THR A 73 -3.11 -11.21 3.47
N THR A 74 -3.79 -10.66 2.47
CA THR A 74 -4.18 -11.35 1.24
C THR A 74 -2.97 -11.91 0.52
N ASN A 75 -1.92 -11.11 0.37
CA ASN A 75 -0.69 -11.54 -0.27
C ASN A 75 0.00 -12.70 0.48
N VAL A 76 0.01 -12.66 1.82
CA VAL A 76 0.52 -13.76 2.65
C VAL A 76 -0.26 -15.05 2.39
N ALA A 77 -1.59 -14.98 2.30
CA ALA A 77 -2.44 -16.12 2.00
C ALA A 77 -2.15 -16.70 0.60
N ILE A 78 -2.06 -15.85 -0.42
CA ILE A 78 -1.73 -16.25 -1.80
C ILE A 78 -0.34 -16.90 -1.86
N ASN A 79 0.68 -16.30 -1.24
CA ASN A 79 2.05 -16.84 -1.23
C ASN A 79 2.14 -18.20 -0.53
N SER A 80 1.29 -18.44 0.48
CA SER A 80 1.22 -19.75 1.15
C SER A 80 0.69 -20.86 0.22
N VAL A 81 -0.16 -20.51 -0.74
CA VAL A 81 -0.68 -21.42 -1.77
C VAL A 81 0.34 -21.64 -2.88
N LEU A 82 1.01 -20.57 -3.34
CA LEU A 82 1.99 -20.61 -4.44
C LEU A 82 3.40 -21.09 -4.02
N ALA A 83 3.47 -21.92 -2.99
CA ALA A 83 4.69 -22.57 -2.48
C ALA A 83 5.88 -21.63 -2.22
N GLY A 84 5.64 -20.37 -1.84
CA GLY A 84 6.69 -19.42 -1.49
C GLY A 84 7.54 -18.96 -2.67
N ARG A 85 7.00 -18.96 -3.90
CA ARG A 85 7.66 -18.26 -5.02
C ARG A 85 7.89 -16.79 -4.65
N GLU A 86 9.06 -16.29 -5.03
CA GLU A 86 9.59 -14.98 -4.62
C GLU A 86 8.58 -13.85 -4.85
N SER A 87 8.27 -13.14 -3.78
CA SER A 87 7.40 -11.95 -3.73
C SER A 87 8.13 -10.65 -4.09
N ASP A 88 9.30 -10.78 -4.71
CA ASP A 88 10.24 -9.70 -5.00
C ASP A 88 9.90 -8.95 -6.30
N TRP A 89 8.68 -9.09 -6.83
CA TRP A 89 8.30 -8.55 -8.14
C TRP A 89 8.44 -7.03 -8.18
N ALA A 90 8.04 -6.35 -7.11
CA ALA A 90 8.23 -4.91 -6.98
C ALA A 90 9.72 -4.54 -6.97
N GLN A 91 10.55 -5.35 -6.31
CA GLN A 91 12.00 -5.16 -6.32
C GLN A 91 12.58 -5.35 -7.73
N ARG A 92 12.19 -6.42 -8.43
CA ARG A 92 12.61 -6.66 -9.83
C ARG A 92 12.18 -5.54 -10.76
N ALA A 93 10.98 -5.00 -10.59
CA ALA A 93 10.52 -3.86 -11.37
C ALA A 93 11.40 -2.60 -11.13
N ILE A 94 11.90 -2.40 -9.92
CA ILE A 94 12.88 -1.34 -9.60
C ILE A 94 14.22 -1.64 -10.26
N ASP A 95 14.74 -2.86 -10.09
CA ASP A 95 16.05 -3.28 -10.58
C ASP A 95 16.14 -3.23 -12.12
N ASP A 96 15.03 -3.58 -12.80
CA ASP A 96 14.88 -3.50 -14.26
C ASP A 96 14.60 -2.06 -14.77
N GLY A 97 14.39 -1.11 -13.86
CA GLY A 97 14.07 0.29 -14.19
C GLY A 97 12.65 0.52 -14.70
N ARG A 98 11.75 -0.48 -14.62
CA ARG A 98 10.32 -0.35 -14.98
C ARG A 98 9.53 0.44 -13.95
N LEU A 99 9.94 0.37 -12.68
CA LEU A 99 9.36 1.11 -11.56
C LEU A 99 10.32 2.21 -11.12
N THR A 100 10.00 3.45 -11.46
CA THR A 100 10.61 4.62 -10.83
C THR A 100 9.58 5.26 -9.90
N TRP A 101 9.84 5.19 -8.61
CA TRP A 101 8.94 5.70 -7.57
C TRP A 101 9.69 6.68 -6.67
N PHE A 102 9.04 7.79 -6.35
CA PHE A 102 9.60 8.82 -5.50
C PHE A 102 8.69 9.17 -4.33
N ILE A 103 9.32 9.47 -3.20
CA ILE A 103 8.69 10.00 -1.99
C ILE A 103 9.19 11.44 -1.78
N GLU A 104 8.25 12.39 -1.72
CA GLU A 104 8.49 13.77 -1.33
C GLU A 104 8.26 13.91 0.18
N VAL A 105 9.20 14.49 0.91
CA VAL A 105 9.05 14.80 2.34
C VAL A 105 9.29 16.29 2.56
N GLU A 106 8.27 16.97 3.08
CA GLU A 106 8.30 18.41 3.38
C GLU A 106 8.06 18.59 4.88
N SER A 107 9.10 18.91 5.64
CA SER A 107 8.97 19.21 7.07
C SER A 107 8.38 20.61 7.26
N CYS A 108 7.41 20.75 8.14
CA CYS A 108 6.73 22.01 8.44
C CYS A 108 6.68 22.23 9.95
N ASP A 109 6.35 23.46 10.38
CA ASP A 109 6.20 23.74 11.80
C ASP A 109 5.04 22.93 12.39
N GLY A 110 5.37 21.94 13.22
CA GLY A 110 4.41 21.06 13.88
C GLY A 110 3.90 19.86 13.08
N TYR A 111 4.29 19.69 11.81
CA TYR A 111 3.86 18.55 10.98
C TYR A 111 4.84 18.26 9.82
N THR A 112 4.68 17.13 9.16
CA THR A 112 5.42 16.70 7.97
C THR A 112 4.42 16.38 6.87
N ARG A 113 4.72 16.81 5.65
CA ARG A 113 3.98 16.43 4.45
C ARG A 113 4.72 15.35 3.69
N ILE A 114 3.98 14.35 3.24
CA ILE A 114 4.52 13.24 2.46
C ILE A 114 3.77 13.18 1.13
N GLY A 115 4.51 13.16 0.03
CA GLY A 115 3.97 12.96 -1.31
C GLY A 115 4.51 11.69 -1.95
N SER A 116 3.69 11.06 -2.78
CA SER A 116 4.08 9.87 -3.56
C SER A 116 3.94 10.16 -5.05
N HIS A 117 5.02 9.94 -5.80
CA HIS A 117 5.10 10.31 -7.21
C HIS A 117 5.64 9.20 -8.09
N ARG A 118 5.02 9.05 -9.26
CA ARG A 118 5.56 8.23 -10.35
C ARG A 118 6.68 8.96 -11.08
N GLY A 119 7.74 8.25 -11.40
CA GLY A 119 8.74 8.68 -12.37
C GLY A 119 8.28 8.48 -13.81
N LEU A 120 8.54 9.48 -14.65
CA LEU A 120 8.19 9.49 -16.06
C LEU A 120 9.36 9.02 -16.91
N ALA A 121 9.05 8.33 -18.01
CA ALA A 121 10.03 7.97 -19.03
C ALA A 121 10.73 9.25 -19.53
N GLY A 122 12.06 9.30 -19.38
CA GLY A 122 12.88 10.48 -19.71
C GLY A 122 13.40 11.29 -18.52
N GLY A 123 13.17 10.84 -17.28
CA GLY A 123 13.80 11.44 -16.09
C GLY A 123 13.00 12.61 -15.53
N GLY A 124 11.68 12.45 -15.38
CA GLY A 124 10.82 13.45 -14.73
C GLY A 124 9.97 12.85 -13.64
N MET A 125 9.26 13.71 -12.92
CA MET A 125 8.29 13.34 -11.90
C MET A 125 6.90 13.83 -12.31
N ASP A 126 5.87 13.03 -12.06
CA ASP A 126 4.50 13.49 -12.22
C ASP A 126 4.22 14.64 -11.22
N SER A 127 3.72 15.77 -11.73
CA SER A 127 3.39 16.96 -10.95
C SER A 127 2.13 16.80 -10.09
N GLY A 128 1.47 15.64 -10.17
CA GLY A 128 0.25 15.33 -9.44
C GLY A 128 0.44 14.61 -8.10
N GLY A 129 1.66 14.53 -7.55
CA GLY A 129 1.85 13.90 -6.24
C GLY A 129 1.17 14.74 -5.15
N LEU A 130 0.15 14.15 -4.56
CA LEU A 130 -0.63 14.75 -3.50
C LEU A 130 0.08 14.58 -2.16
N ARG A 131 -0.21 15.47 -1.22
CA ARG A 131 0.52 15.63 0.03
C ARG A 131 -0.35 15.19 1.18
N ALA A 132 0.03 14.12 1.85
CA ALA A 132 -0.53 13.71 3.12
C ALA A 132 0.12 14.56 4.24
N VAL A 133 -0.63 15.03 5.24
CA VAL A 133 -0.12 15.75 6.43
C VAL A 133 -0.06 14.79 7.62
N GLY A 134 1.14 14.49 8.11
CA GLY A 134 1.35 13.75 9.36
C GLY A 134 1.99 14.62 10.44
N VAL A 135 1.74 14.39 11.71
CA VAL A 135 2.56 14.93 12.82
C VAL A 135 3.61 13.85 13.17
N ALA A 136 4.78 14.25 13.68
CA ALA A 136 5.82 13.29 14.07
C ALA A 136 5.26 12.18 15.00
N ASP A 137 5.71 10.93 14.78
CA ASP A 137 5.32 9.70 15.50
C ASP A 137 3.95 9.06 15.20
N ALA A 138 3.66 8.88 13.90
CA ALA A 138 2.54 8.09 13.34
C ALA A 138 1.14 8.71 13.51
N ILE A 139 0.66 9.39 12.47
CA ILE A 139 -0.74 9.83 12.36
C ILE A 139 -1.21 9.63 10.91
N PRO A 140 -2.42 9.06 10.69
CA PRO A 140 -3.04 8.95 9.38
C PRO A 140 -3.10 10.31 8.72
N ALA A 141 -2.73 10.34 7.46
CA ALA A 141 -2.72 11.54 6.68
C ALA A 141 -3.74 11.38 5.56
N ASP A 142 -4.73 12.28 5.53
CA ASP A 142 -5.70 12.39 4.44
C ASP A 142 -4.99 12.90 3.19
N GLY A 143 -4.28 12.00 2.52
CA GLY A 143 -3.52 12.26 1.31
C GLY A 143 -3.94 11.32 0.20
N GLU A 144 -4.07 11.84 -1.01
CA GLU A 144 -4.07 10.98 -2.18
C GLU A 144 -2.60 10.65 -2.54
N GLY A 145 -2.34 9.57 -3.29
CA GLY A 145 -0.98 9.24 -3.69
C GLY A 145 -0.96 8.31 -4.89
N PHE A 146 0.12 8.38 -5.68
CA PHE A 146 0.36 7.36 -6.70
C PHE A 146 0.96 6.12 -6.04
N PHE A 147 0.36 4.97 -6.28
CA PHE A 147 0.84 3.69 -5.77
C PHE A 147 0.99 2.69 -6.93
N PRO A 148 2.14 2.00 -7.07
CA PRO A 148 2.40 1.12 -8.19
C PRO A 148 1.72 -0.24 -7.98
N ILE A 149 0.38 -0.25 -7.91
CA ILE A 149 -0.38 -1.42 -7.45
C ILE A 149 -0.07 -2.69 -8.26
N SER A 150 0.19 -2.57 -9.56
CA SER A 150 0.48 -3.76 -10.37
C SER A 150 1.81 -4.37 -10.02
N ALA A 151 2.80 -3.59 -9.55
CA ALA A 151 4.09 -4.12 -9.12
C ALA A 151 3.94 -5.06 -7.92
N PHE A 152 2.83 -4.95 -7.19
CA PHE A 152 2.47 -5.82 -6.05
C PHE A 152 1.52 -6.96 -6.42
N ALA A 153 0.98 -6.94 -7.63
CA ALA A 153 0.13 -7.98 -8.20
C ALA A 153 0.81 -8.69 -9.38
N GLU A 154 2.09 -8.40 -9.63
CA GLU A 154 2.82 -8.90 -10.80
C GLU A 154 3.26 -10.34 -10.55
N LEU A 155 2.39 -11.29 -10.92
CA LEU A 155 2.72 -12.70 -10.85
C LEU A 155 3.85 -13.08 -11.85
N PRO A 156 4.63 -14.15 -11.57
CA PRO A 156 5.68 -14.64 -12.45
C PRO A 156 5.24 -14.72 -13.92
N GLY A 157 6.09 -14.16 -14.80
CA GLY A 157 5.81 -14.07 -16.23
C GLY A 157 5.41 -12.66 -16.66
N ASN A 158 4.76 -11.83 -15.83
CA ASN A 158 4.25 -10.52 -16.27
C ASN A 158 5.29 -9.38 -16.45
N ALA A 159 6.59 -9.70 -16.48
CA ALA A 159 7.69 -8.72 -16.58
C ALA A 159 7.63 -7.79 -17.81
N ASP A 160 6.88 -8.17 -18.84
CA ASP A 160 6.68 -7.37 -20.06
C ASP A 160 5.63 -6.27 -19.90
N ASN A 161 4.88 -6.24 -18.79
CA ASN A 161 3.82 -5.26 -18.59
C ASN A 161 4.34 -3.97 -17.95
N ASP A 162 3.79 -2.86 -18.44
CA ASP A 162 3.98 -1.55 -17.82
C ASP A 162 3.43 -1.56 -16.39
N VAL A 163 4.21 -1.00 -15.45
CA VAL A 163 3.74 -0.79 -14.09
C VAL A 163 2.54 0.14 -14.11
N ARG A 164 1.38 -0.37 -13.69
CA ARG A 164 0.15 0.38 -13.52
C ARG A 164 0.14 1.03 -12.17
N TRP A 165 -0.17 2.32 -12.21
CA TRP A 165 -0.29 3.17 -11.05
C TRP A 165 -1.75 3.44 -10.78
N VAL A 166 -2.13 3.35 -9.51
CA VAL A 166 -3.42 3.86 -9.05
C VAL A 166 -3.20 5.13 -8.26
N ARG A 167 -4.19 6.00 -8.32
CA ARG A 167 -4.34 7.05 -7.32
C ARG A 167 -5.13 6.43 -6.16
N GLY A 168 -4.46 6.17 -5.06
CA GLY A 168 -5.13 5.78 -3.82
C GLY A 168 -5.43 6.99 -2.95
N LEU A 169 -6.23 6.76 -1.92
CA LEU A 169 -6.65 7.74 -0.91
C LEU A 169 -6.11 7.29 0.45
N GLY A 170 -5.99 8.17 1.44
CA GLY A 170 -5.48 7.81 2.78
C GLY A 170 -4.04 7.33 2.80
N LEU A 171 -3.13 8.06 2.15
CA LEU A 171 -1.71 7.79 2.19
C LEU A 171 -1.15 8.02 3.61
N SER A 172 -0.81 6.96 4.33
CA SER A 172 -0.10 7.03 5.61
C SER A 172 1.32 6.52 5.47
N ALA A 173 2.22 6.96 6.34
CA ALA A 173 3.59 6.45 6.36
C ALA A 173 4.23 6.55 7.74
N ASN A 174 5.01 5.52 8.09
CA ASN A 174 5.88 5.50 9.26
C ASN A 174 7.32 5.42 8.78
N LEU A 175 7.98 6.58 8.65
CA LEU A 175 9.29 6.70 8.02
C LEU A 175 10.34 7.20 9.00
N ARG A 176 11.54 6.66 8.89
CA ARG A 176 12.73 7.07 9.61
C ARG A 176 13.82 7.45 8.63
N GLU A 177 14.40 8.61 8.84
CA GLU A 177 15.49 9.09 8.01
C GLU A 177 16.82 8.99 8.77
N SER A 178 17.84 8.43 8.12
CA SER A 178 19.20 8.39 8.64
C SER A 178 20.21 8.44 7.50
N GLY A 179 21.02 9.50 7.47
CA GLY A 179 22.13 9.63 6.53
C GLY A 179 21.71 9.73 5.06
N GLY A 180 20.59 10.39 4.78
CA GLY A 180 20.04 10.52 3.42
C GLY A 180 19.33 9.26 2.93
N VAL A 181 19.06 8.29 3.80
CA VAL A 181 18.25 7.10 3.52
C VAL A 181 16.98 7.19 4.34
N LEU A 182 15.84 6.97 3.67
CA LEU A 182 14.50 6.91 4.24
C LEU A 182 14.07 5.44 4.29
N GLN A 183 13.68 4.93 5.45
CA GLN A 183 13.24 3.56 5.65
C GLN A 183 11.97 3.52 6.47
N GLY A 184 11.07 2.59 6.20
CA GLY A 184 9.86 2.42 7.00
C GLY A 184 8.73 1.77 6.22
N SER A 185 7.49 2.05 6.61
CA SER A 185 6.30 1.58 5.91
C SER A 185 5.51 2.73 5.30
N VAL A 186 4.86 2.44 4.17
CA VAL A 186 3.88 3.31 3.52
C VAL A 186 2.61 2.50 3.29
N GLY A 187 1.47 3.12 3.55
CA GLY A 187 0.16 2.50 3.40
C GLY A 187 -0.79 3.41 2.66
N ILE A 188 -1.72 2.82 1.92
CA ILE A 188 -2.72 3.55 1.14
C ILE A 188 -4.02 2.77 1.08
N GLY A 189 -5.14 3.48 1.12
CA GLY A 189 -6.45 2.94 0.82
C GLY A 189 -6.73 2.95 -0.69
N ILE A 190 -7.20 1.82 -1.18
CA ILE A 190 -7.49 1.58 -2.59
C ILE A 190 -9.00 1.52 -2.77
N THR A 191 -9.51 2.37 -3.66
CA THR A 191 -10.95 2.46 -3.93
C THR A 191 -11.48 1.15 -4.54
N PRO A 192 -12.75 0.79 -4.32
CA PRO A 192 -13.37 -0.36 -4.99
C PRO A 192 -13.29 -0.29 -6.53
N ALA A 193 -13.31 0.91 -7.09
CA ALA A 193 -13.13 1.13 -8.52
C ALA A 193 -11.71 0.76 -9.00
N ASN A 194 -10.67 1.09 -8.23
CA ASN A 194 -9.29 0.69 -8.52
C ASN A 194 -9.10 -0.82 -8.30
N VAL A 195 -9.74 -1.41 -7.29
CA VAL A 195 -9.73 -2.87 -7.06
C VAL A 195 -10.28 -3.59 -8.29
N ARG A 196 -11.49 -3.24 -8.73
CA ARG A 196 -12.14 -3.88 -9.89
C ARG A 196 -11.51 -3.52 -11.23
N GLY A 197 -11.07 -2.27 -11.41
CA GLY A 197 -10.60 -1.76 -12.69
C GLY A 197 -9.11 -1.98 -12.95
N VAL A 198 -8.31 -2.17 -11.90
CA VAL A 198 -6.84 -2.29 -12.01
C VAL A 198 -6.33 -3.54 -11.32
N LEU A 199 -6.67 -3.76 -10.05
CA LEU A 199 -6.09 -4.83 -9.25
C LEU A 199 -6.51 -6.22 -9.73
N LEU A 200 -7.81 -6.52 -9.74
CA LEU A 200 -8.33 -7.83 -10.14
C LEU A 200 -7.93 -8.19 -11.59
N PRO A 201 -8.03 -7.28 -12.59
CA PRO A 201 -7.54 -7.58 -13.93
C PRO A 201 -6.04 -7.87 -14.00
N THR A 202 -5.23 -7.25 -13.13
CA THR A 202 -3.79 -7.51 -13.08
C THR A 202 -3.50 -8.90 -12.53
N PHE A 203 -4.16 -9.29 -11.43
CA PHE A 203 -4.06 -10.64 -10.89
C PHE A 203 -4.55 -11.69 -11.89
N ALA A 204 -5.74 -11.51 -12.47
CA ALA A 204 -6.34 -12.38 -13.47
C ALA A 204 -5.38 -12.63 -14.65
N MET A 205 -4.77 -11.56 -15.18
CA MET A 205 -3.79 -11.65 -16.26
C MET A 205 -2.54 -12.44 -15.84
N GLY A 206 -2.03 -12.19 -14.62
CA GLY A 206 -0.88 -12.91 -14.08
C GLY A 206 -1.15 -14.41 -13.89
N MET A 207 -2.31 -14.75 -13.34
CA MET A 207 -2.73 -16.14 -13.12
C MET A 207 -2.93 -16.87 -14.45
N SER A 208 -3.67 -16.25 -15.38
CA SER A 208 -3.86 -16.77 -16.74
C SER A 208 -2.53 -17.02 -17.46
N ARG A 209 -1.53 -16.16 -17.24
CA ARG A 209 -0.19 -16.34 -17.81
C ARG A 209 0.53 -17.54 -17.20
N ILE A 210 0.49 -17.72 -15.88
CA ILE A 210 1.07 -18.91 -15.22
C ILE A 210 0.43 -20.18 -15.77
N ILE A 211 -0.90 -20.20 -15.91
CA ILE A 211 -1.64 -21.33 -16.46
C ILE A 211 -1.17 -21.61 -17.89
N ARG A 212 -1.23 -20.61 -18.78
CA ARG A 212 -0.84 -20.76 -20.19
C ARG A 212 0.62 -21.18 -20.38
N ASP A 213 1.53 -20.63 -19.59
CA ASP A 213 2.97 -20.84 -19.74
C ASP A 213 3.42 -22.17 -19.07
N THR A 214 2.52 -22.89 -18.38
CA THR A 214 2.79 -24.21 -17.79
C THR A 214 2.54 -25.33 -18.81
N ASP A 215 3.55 -26.18 -19.03
CA ASP A 215 3.46 -27.30 -19.95
C ASP A 215 2.29 -28.25 -19.60
N GLY A 216 1.40 -28.49 -20.58
CA GLY A 216 0.23 -29.37 -20.41
C GLY A 216 -1.06 -28.65 -20.05
N CYS A 217 -1.01 -27.38 -19.66
CA CYS A 217 -2.19 -26.57 -19.36
C CYS A 217 -2.88 -25.99 -20.61
N PRO A 218 -4.17 -25.59 -20.51
CA PRO A 218 -5.06 -25.81 -19.34
C PRO A 218 -5.67 -27.20 -19.27
N LEU A 219 -5.64 -27.97 -20.37
CA LEU A 219 -6.36 -29.24 -20.50
C LEU A 219 -5.87 -30.37 -19.58
N ALA A 220 -4.59 -30.34 -19.20
CA ALA A 220 -3.95 -31.37 -18.38
C ALA A 220 -2.81 -30.76 -17.55
N CYS A 221 -3.11 -29.69 -16.79
CA CYS A 221 -2.15 -29.12 -15.85
C CYS A 221 -1.62 -30.21 -14.91
N PRO A 222 -0.30 -30.33 -14.68
CA PRO A 222 0.25 -31.27 -13.71
C PRO A 222 -0.33 -31.01 -12.31
N GLU A 223 -0.83 -32.05 -11.63
CA GLU A 223 -1.48 -31.93 -10.30
C GLU A 223 -0.61 -31.28 -9.22
N ASP A 224 0.72 -31.28 -9.41
CA ASP A 224 1.71 -30.68 -8.52
C ASP A 224 2.21 -29.30 -8.97
N SER A 225 1.59 -28.71 -10.01
CA SER A 225 1.94 -27.39 -10.54
C SER A 225 1.12 -26.26 -9.92
N ASP A 226 1.71 -25.07 -9.83
CA ASP A 226 1.00 -23.85 -9.43
C ASP A 226 -0.19 -23.57 -10.35
N ALA A 227 -0.06 -23.88 -11.65
CA ALA A 227 -1.15 -23.73 -12.61
C ALA A 227 -2.35 -24.62 -12.29
N TRP A 228 -2.13 -25.84 -11.81
CA TRP A 228 -3.23 -26.70 -11.35
C TRP A 228 -3.96 -26.07 -10.17
N ALA A 229 -3.23 -25.57 -9.17
CA ALA A 229 -3.84 -24.89 -8.02
C ALA A 229 -4.61 -23.63 -8.44
N LEU A 230 -4.09 -22.85 -9.39
CA LEU A 230 -4.77 -21.67 -9.91
C LEU A 230 -6.05 -22.01 -10.67
N VAL A 231 -6.02 -23.05 -11.51
CA VAL A 231 -7.22 -23.52 -12.23
C VAL A 231 -8.27 -24.02 -11.23
N GLU A 232 -7.87 -24.88 -10.27
CA GLU A 232 -8.80 -25.45 -9.29
C GLU A 232 -9.45 -24.39 -8.40
N LEU A 233 -8.73 -23.30 -8.10
CA LEU A 233 -9.20 -22.26 -7.19
C LEU A 233 -9.91 -21.10 -7.87
N PHE A 234 -9.54 -20.70 -9.08
CA PHE A 234 -9.94 -19.41 -9.66
C PHE A 234 -10.49 -19.46 -11.09
N ASP A 235 -10.36 -20.59 -11.80
CA ASP A 235 -10.86 -20.78 -13.17
C ASP A 235 -12.16 -21.60 -13.10
N GLU A 236 -13.30 -20.92 -12.93
CA GLU A 236 -14.58 -21.57 -12.61
C GLU A 236 -15.13 -22.37 -13.79
N ASP A 237 -14.91 -21.88 -15.01
CA ASP A 237 -15.36 -22.55 -16.23
C ASP A 237 -14.32 -23.47 -16.87
N VAL A 238 -13.11 -23.51 -16.31
CA VAL A 238 -12.00 -24.42 -16.66
C VAL A 238 -11.55 -24.19 -18.11
N ASP A 239 -11.58 -22.95 -18.58
CA ASP A 239 -11.15 -22.59 -19.93
C ASP A 239 -9.64 -22.23 -20.02
N GLY A 240 -8.96 -22.16 -18.87
CA GLY A 240 -7.56 -21.80 -18.72
C GLY A 240 -7.28 -20.31 -18.61
N VAL A 241 -8.31 -19.48 -18.51
CA VAL A 241 -8.24 -18.02 -18.46
C VAL A 241 -9.01 -17.52 -17.24
N VAL A 242 -8.28 -17.26 -16.17
CA VAL A 242 -8.83 -16.57 -15.01
C VAL A 242 -9.18 -15.13 -15.38
N THR A 243 -10.44 -14.76 -15.20
CA THR A 243 -10.99 -13.43 -15.44
C THR A 243 -11.10 -12.61 -14.16
N ALA A 244 -11.26 -11.29 -14.30
CA ALA A 244 -11.49 -10.41 -13.15
C ALA A 244 -12.84 -10.68 -12.46
N ASP A 245 -13.84 -11.15 -13.22
CA ASP A 245 -15.17 -11.46 -12.68
C ASP A 245 -15.11 -12.77 -11.86
N GLU A 246 -14.43 -13.80 -12.35
CA GLU A 246 -14.20 -15.03 -11.56
C GLU A 246 -13.43 -14.74 -10.28
N LEU A 247 -12.40 -13.89 -10.34
CA LEU A 247 -11.73 -13.44 -9.10
C LEU A 247 -12.67 -12.67 -8.19
N ALA A 248 -13.54 -11.80 -8.71
CA ALA A 248 -14.47 -11.04 -7.87
C ALA A 248 -15.53 -11.94 -7.20
N ASP A 249 -15.98 -12.98 -7.89
CA ASP A 249 -17.00 -13.92 -7.42
C ASP A 249 -16.41 -15.05 -6.55
N ASN A 250 -15.09 -15.25 -6.62
CA ASN A 250 -14.38 -16.23 -5.82
C ASN A 250 -14.48 -15.93 -4.32
N SER A 251 -14.92 -16.90 -3.51
CA SER A 251 -15.12 -16.69 -2.06
C SER A 251 -13.85 -16.30 -1.28
N ILE A 252 -12.66 -16.74 -1.72
CA ILE A 252 -11.39 -16.40 -1.08
C ILE A 252 -11.06 -14.94 -1.39
N VAL A 253 -11.11 -14.56 -2.67
CA VAL A 253 -10.84 -13.18 -3.08
C VAL A 253 -11.91 -12.23 -2.56
N GLY A 254 -13.19 -12.62 -2.55
CA GLY A 254 -14.28 -11.85 -1.97
C GLY A 254 -14.08 -11.60 -0.47
N ALA A 255 -13.65 -12.63 0.28
CA ALA A 255 -13.31 -12.48 1.70
C ALA A 255 -12.11 -11.56 1.93
N LEU A 256 -11.15 -11.57 1.01
CA LEU A 256 -9.93 -10.77 1.03
C LEU A 256 -10.12 -9.37 0.41
N SER A 257 -11.25 -9.17 -0.27
CA SER A 257 -11.62 -7.91 -0.91
C SER A 257 -12.66 -7.13 -0.12
N TYR A 258 -12.99 -7.59 1.10
CA TYR A 258 -13.77 -6.78 2.02
C TYR A 258 -12.97 -5.52 2.34
N PRO A 259 -13.56 -4.35 2.09
CA PRO A 259 -12.96 -3.13 2.53
C PRO A 259 -12.74 -3.15 4.04
N ASP A 260 -11.57 -2.69 4.47
CA ASP A 260 -11.16 -2.63 5.86
C ASP A 260 -10.94 -1.21 6.35
N VAL A 261 -10.82 -0.24 5.44
CA VAL A 261 -10.58 1.16 5.77
C VAL A 261 -11.80 1.99 5.43
N ASP A 262 -12.26 2.76 6.41
CA ASP A 262 -13.17 3.87 6.15
C ASP A 262 -12.40 5.18 6.11
N LEU A 263 -11.90 5.50 4.92
CA LEU A 263 -11.18 6.74 4.71
C LEU A 263 -12.13 7.91 4.93
N ILE A 264 -11.78 8.72 5.93
CA ILE A 264 -12.54 9.89 6.41
C ILE A 264 -13.27 10.58 5.24
N GLY A 265 -14.56 10.27 5.13
CA GLY A 265 -15.47 10.93 4.22
C GLY A 265 -16.21 12.03 4.98
N ALA A 266 -16.32 13.20 4.36
CA ALA A 266 -17.15 14.27 4.88
C ALA A 266 -18.63 13.92 4.70
N TYR A 267 -19.27 13.25 5.66
CA TYR A 267 -20.73 13.16 5.69
C TYR A 267 -21.29 14.47 6.28
N ASN A 268 -21.93 15.28 5.44
CA ASN A 268 -22.43 16.62 5.81
C ASN A 268 -21.36 17.61 6.30
N GLY A 269 -20.09 17.43 5.94
CA GLY A 269 -19.00 18.31 6.34
C GLY A 269 -18.27 17.88 7.62
N GLU A 270 -18.68 16.78 8.25
CA GLU A 270 -17.98 16.20 9.40
C GLU A 270 -17.24 14.91 9.00
N PRO A 271 -16.04 14.66 9.55
CA PRO A 271 -15.37 13.37 9.50
C PRO A 271 -16.28 12.30 10.12
N VAL A 272 -16.77 11.34 9.33
CA VAL A 272 -17.47 10.17 9.88
C VAL A 272 -16.57 8.95 9.71
N TYR A 273 -16.47 8.18 10.79
CA TYR A 273 -15.79 6.90 10.86
C TYR A 273 -16.84 5.81 11.14
N TRP A 274 -17.26 5.11 10.10
CA TRP A 274 -18.28 4.07 10.10
C TRP A 274 -18.16 3.13 8.87
N PRO A 275 -17.17 2.22 8.86
CA PRO A 275 -17.01 1.24 7.78
C PRO A 275 -18.32 0.47 7.50
N GLY A 276 -18.79 0.52 6.25
CA GLY A 276 -20.02 -0.11 5.79
C GLY A 276 -21.33 0.55 6.25
N HIS A 277 -21.28 1.71 6.92
CA HIS A 277 -22.43 2.29 7.62
C HIS A 277 -22.72 3.76 7.32
N ASP A 278 -21.77 4.53 6.78
CA ASP A 278 -21.92 5.99 6.56
C ASP A 278 -22.23 6.40 5.10
N GLN A 279 -22.34 5.42 4.19
CA GLN A 279 -22.54 5.61 2.74
C GLN A 279 -21.32 6.18 2.00
N VAL A 280 -20.15 6.26 2.63
CA VAL A 280 -18.87 6.48 1.97
C VAL A 280 -18.36 5.14 1.43
N ALA A 281 -17.62 5.18 0.33
CA ALA A 281 -17.10 3.95 -0.26
C ALA A 281 -15.96 3.44 0.61
N ASP A 282 -16.13 2.29 1.25
CA ASP A 282 -15.07 1.66 2.00
C ASP A 282 -13.88 1.30 1.06
N HIS A 283 -12.66 1.39 1.58
CA HIS A 283 -11.42 1.16 0.86
C HIS A 283 -10.71 -0.10 1.35
N MET A 284 -9.84 -0.63 0.49
CA MET A 284 -8.96 -1.72 0.84
C MET A 284 -7.56 -1.18 1.12
N SER A 285 -7.02 -1.45 2.31
CA SER A 285 -5.66 -1.05 2.67
C SER A 285 -4.60 -1.93 2.04
N VAL A 286 -3.46 -1.31 1.78
CA VAL A 286 -2.19 -2.00 1.58
C VAL A 286 -1.12 -1.25 2.35
N GLY A 287 -0.30 -1.98 3.09
CA GLY A 287 0.89 -1.51 3.80
C GLY A 287 2.12 -2.28 3.34
N ILE A 288 3.17 -1.57 2.96
CA ILE A 288 4.44 -2.14 2.46
C ILE A 288 5.64 -1.47 3.12
N GLY A 289 6.72 -2.23 3.24
CA GLY A 289 8.03 -1.69 3.62
C GLY A 289 8.72 -1.01 2.44
N ILE A 290 9.42 0.09 2.68
CA ILE A 290 10.23 0.77 1.67
C ILE A 290 11.62 1.14 2.19
N GLU A 291 12.56 1.21 1.27
CA GLU A 291 13.81 1.95 1.40
C GLU A 291 13.93 2.94 0.24
N ALA A 292 14.34 4.17 0.52
CA ALA A 292 14.53 5.20 -0.46
C ALA A 292 15.77 6.05 -0.17
N VAL A 293 16.44 6.53 -1.21
CA VAL A 293 17.65 7.36 -1.10
C VAL A 293 17.36 8.79 -1.51
N GLU A 294 17.90 9.75 -0.77
CA GLU A 294 17.73 11.17 -1.06
C GLU A 294 18.38 11.52 -2.40
N ILE A 295 17.67 12.29 -3.21
CA ILE A 295 18.12 12.76 -4.52
C ILE A 295 18.02 14.28 -4.60
N SER A 296 18.95 14.88 -5.34
CA SER A 296 18.90 16.31 -5.63
C SER A 296 17.80 16.60 -6.65
N ARG A 297 17.01 17.65 -6.41
CA ARG A 297 16.06 18.17 -7.42
C ARG A 297 16.71 18.59 -8.74
N GLN A 298 18.03 18.82 -8.76
CA GLN A 298 18.77 19.17 -9.98
C GLN A 298 19.06 17.97 -10.88
N SER A 299 18.74 16.76 -10.44
CA SER A 299 19.00 15.51 -11.17
C SER A 299 17.94 15.17 -12.23
N PHE A 300 16.96 16.06 -12.46
CA PHE A 300 15.85 15.90 -13.41
C PHE A 300 15.70 17.13 -14.30
#